data_AF-A0A925YG38-F1
#
_entry.id   AF-A0A925YG38-F1
#
_cell.length_a   1.000
_cell.length_b   1.000
_cell.length_c   1.000
_cell.angle_alpha   90.00
_cell.angle_beta   90.00
_cell.angle_gamma   90.00
#
_symmetry.space_group_name_H-M   'P 1'
#
loop_
_entity.id
_entity.type
_entity.pdbx_description
1 polymer ?
#
loop_
_entity_poly.entity_id
_entity_poly.type
_entity_poly.pdbx_seq_one_letter_code
_entity_poly.pdbx_strand_id
1 'polypeptide(L)'
;VTQAGVLALLCLSSVYGTIIAASLFITLVPLGLRARLSSAPTSFDVSLNPRLVIAGLLLLGALAVCIYTTTPPDPNPASPGWNFAALDVTTVGAAARRMVITFLPVRHFDGPRYWGNVWAFWGEHQTVLSVVAVAMLLLLPASLIPPWSHALVFLFGAGLMAIVQIARYTGGPRHWGHWVILYLALCWISRRLYPRRRHLLSSVILTVTVLFQFESLLAAVGRDRVDLFSGGQEAAAFIEDKGMQDLPLVAGPEDSVISVTGHLGRVFISSESEEVNETMVFHGRRRPFEEKALVARAIGVGSTRRAPVLVLSNRPLPPPEDPLIKFELLFRNSQDGPHGENYFVYRMWADKWKVPIKDER
;
A
#
# COMPACT_ATOMS: atom_id res chain seq x y z
N VAL A 1 24.71 12.28 -11.38
CA VAL A 1 25.01 11.42 -10.23
C VAL A 1 24.05 11.69 -9.08
N THR A 2 24.00 12.88 -8.47
CA THR A 2 23.05 13.18 -7.37
C THR A 2 21.58 12.89 -7.72
N GLN A 3 21.09 13.38 -8.86
CA GLN A 3 19.73 13.07 -9.33
C GLN A 3 19.50 11.56 -9.52
N ALA A 4 20.50 10.84 -10.02
CA ALA A 4 20.41 9.38 -10.20
C ALA A 4 20.40 8.65 -8.85
N GLY A 5 21.13 9.15 -7.84
CA GLY A 5 21.05 8.65 -6.48
C GLY A 5 19.65 8.83 -5.88
N VAL A 6 19.03 10.00 -6.08
CA VAL A 6 17.63 10.23 -5.65
C VAL A 6 16.66 9.29 -6.38
N LEU A 7 16.81 9.10 -7.69
CA LEU A 7 15.98 8.15 -8.45
C LEU A 7 16.21 6.70 -8.00
N ALA A 8 17.43 6.32 -7.66
CA ALA A 8 17.74 5.00 -7.11
C ALA A 8 17.08 4.80 -5.74
N LEU A 9 17.11 5.81 -4.85
CA LEU A 9 16.41 5.75 -3.57
C LEU A 9 14.88 5.67 -3.76
N LEU A 10 14.32 6.43 -4.70
CA LEU A 10 12.90 6.35 -5.06
C LEU A 10 12.54 4.96 -5.62
N CYS A 11 13.43 4.34 -6.38
CA CYS A 11 13.25 2.97 -6.88
C CYS A 11 13.06 1.98 -5.71
N LEU A 12 13.85 2.13 -4.65
CA LEU A 12 13.83 1.26 -3.48
C LEU A 12 12.64 1.48 -2.53
N SER A 13 11.81 2.50 -2.74
CA SER A 13 10.66 2.74 -1.84
C SER A 13 9.46 1.85 -2.12
N SER A 14 9.19 1.55 -3.40
CA SER A 14 8.06 0.71 -3.83
C SER A 14 8.14 0.36 -5.31
N VAL A 15 7.31 -0.59 -5.77
CA VAL A 15 7.15 -0.89 -7.21
C VAL A 15 6.71 0.32 -8.03
N TYR A 16 5.88 1.21 -7.45
CA TYR A 16 5.47 2.44 -8.11
C TYR A 16 6.60 3.47 -8.15
N GLY A 17 7.38 3.58 -7.07
CA GLY A 17 8.60 4.38 -7.02
C GLY A 17 9.61 3.95 -8.09
N THR A 18 9.76 2.64 -8.29
CA THR A 18 10.54 2.06 -9.39
C THR A 18 10.04 2.50 -10.77
N ILE A 19 8.74 2.40 -11.03
CA ILE A 19 8.16 2.82 -12.32
C ILE A 19 8.38 4.32 -12.55
N ILE A 20 8.18 5.16 -11.52
CA ILE A 20 8.43 6.61 -11.61
C ILE A 20 9.92 6.86 -11.88
N ALA A 21 10.82 6.19 -11.15
CA ALA A 21 12.26 6.37 -11.31
C ALA A 21 12.73 5.98 -12.72
N ALA A 22 12.27 4.84 -13.24
CA ALA A 22 12.53 4.40 -14.62
C ALA A 22 11.99 5.39 -15.65
N SER A 23 10.76 5.88 -15.45
CA SER A 23 10.13 6.86 -16.35
C SER A 23 10.91 8.17 -16.36
N LEU A 24 11.24 8.72 -15.20
CA LEU A 24 12.01 9.97 -15.10
C LEU A 24 13.43 9.82 -15.66
N PHE A 25 14.06 8.65 -15.54
CA PHE A 25 15.37 8.40 -16.12
C PHE A 25 15.37 8.54 -17.66
N ILE A 26 14.28 8.16 -18.33
CA ILE A 26 14.13 8.35 -19.79
C ILE A 26 14.28 9.84 -20.16
N THR A 27 13.85 10.77 -19.31
CA THR A 27 14.02 12.22 -19.56
C THR A 27 15.48 12.68 -19.51
N LEU A 28 16.36 11.93 -18.85
CA LEU A 28 17.80 12.23 -18.74
C LEU A 28 18.59 11.72 -19.94
N VAL A 29 18.08 10.70 -20.64
CA VAL A 29 18.77 10.07 -21.78
C VAL A 29 19.11 11.09 -22.88
N PRO A 30 18.18 11.94 -23.35
CA PRO A 30 18.49 12.98 -24.34
C PRO A 30 19.54 14.01 -23.87
N LEU A 31 19.68 14.23 -22.56
CA LEU A 31 20.66 15.16 -22.01
C LEU A 31 22.08 14.57 -21.96
N GLY A 32 22.19 13.24 -21.88
CA GLY A 32 23.46 12.54 -21.82
C GLY A 32 23.91 11.93 -23.15
N LEU A 33 23.00 11.75 -24.11
CA LEU A 33 23.31 11.35 -25.48
C LEU A 33 23.64 12.58 -26.32
N ARG A 34 24.85 12.61 -26.89
CA ARG A 34 25.23 13.57 -27.92
C ARG A 34 25.45 12.80 -29.22
N ALA A 35 24.51 12.93 -30.15
CA ALA A 35 24.71 12.49 -31.53
C ALA A 35 25.26 13.67 -32.34
N ARG A 36 26.37 13.47 -33.02
CA ARG A 36 26.90 14.40 -34.02
C ARG A 36 26.92 13.68 -35.36
N LEU A 37 26.55 14.39 -36.44
CA LEU A 37 26.95 13.92 -37.77
C LEU A 37 28.48 13.89 -37.79
N SER A 38 29.02 12.74 -38.18
CA SER A 38 30.46 12.63 -38.37
C SER A 38 30.88 13.42 -39.62
N SER A 39 32.18 13.66 -39.77
CA SER A 39 32.74 14.30 -40.96
C SER A 39 32.50 13.51 -42.24
N ALA A 40 32.22 12.20 -42.11
CA ALA A 40 31.83 11.34 -43.22
C ALA A 40 30.29 11.35 -43.39
N PRO A 41 29.78 11.47 -44.63
CA PRO A 41 28.34 11.59 -44.91
C PRO A 41 27.49 10.36 -44.53
N THR A 42 28.12 9.26 -44.09
CA THR A 42 27.45 7.99 -43.80
C THR A 42 27.61 7.51 -42.35
N SER A 43 28.25 8.28 -41.46
CA SER A 43 28.42 7.89 -40.05
C SER A 43 27.88 8.92 -39.06
N PHE A 44 27.35 8.41 -37.95
CA PHE A 44 26.92 9.19 -36.80
C PHE A 44 27.81 8.84 -35.61
N ASP A 45 28.40 9.86 -35.00
CA ASP A 45 29.17 9.71 -33.77
C ASP A 45 28.23 9.91 -32.59
N VAL A 46 27.89 8.80 -31.92
CA VAL A 46 27.11 8.82 -30.69
C VAL A 46 28.08 8.76 -29.51
N SER A 47 28.14 9.86 -28.75
CA SER A 47 28.90 9.90 -27.50
C SER A 47 27.95 9.86 -26.30
N LEU A 48 28.22 8.93 -25.39
CA LEU A 48 27.52 8.79 -24.11
C LEU A 48 28.29 9.54 -23.03
N ASN A 49 27.60 10.42 -22.31
CA ASN A 49 28.16 11.03 -21.12
C ASN A 49 28.45 9.94 -20.08
N PRO A 50 29.68 9.78 -19.56
CA PRO A 50 29.98 8.75 -18.55
C PRO A 50 29.12 8.90 -17.29
N ARG A 51 28.66 10.12 -16.97
CA ARG A 51 27.72 10.36 -15.86
C ARG A 51 26.35 9.73 -16.11
N LEU A 52 25.90 9.64 -17.36
CA LEU A 52 24.67 8.95 -17.73
C LEU A 52 24.83 7.44 -17.60
N VAL A 53 25.99 6.90 -17.98
CA VAL A 53 26.31 5.47 -17.80
C VAL A 53 26.28 5.09 -16.32
N ILE A 54 27.00 5.85 -15.47
CA ILE A 54 26.99 5.63 -14.01
C ILE A 54 25.56 5.75 -13.45
N ALA A 55 24.80 6.75 -13.88
CA ALA A 55 23.41 6.91 -13.47
C ALA A 55 22.54 5.71 -13.86
N GLY A 56 22.71 5.19 -15.08
CA GLY A 56 22.02 4.01 -15.57
C GLY A 56 22.37 2.76 -14.77
N LEU A 57 23.65 2.54 -14.48
CA LEU A 57 24.10 1.41 -13.67
C LEU A 57 23.54 1.47 -12.24
N LEU A 58 23.53 2.65 -11.62
CA LEU A 58 22.93 2.84 -10.29
C LEU A 58 21.43 2.53 -10.30
N LEU A 59 20.70 2.98 -11.31
CA LEU A 59 19.27 2.73 -11.43
C LEU A 59 18.98 1.25 -11.72
N LEU A 60 19.76 0.60 -12.58
CA LEU A 60 19.64 -0.84 -12.86
C LEU A 60 19.90 -1.69 -11.61
N GLY A 61 20.91 -1.33 -10.82
CA GLY A 61 21.17 -1.97 -9.53
C GLY A 61 19.99 -1.80 -8.57
N ALA A 62 19.46 -0.59 -8.44
CA ALA A 62 18.29 -0.32 -7.60
C ALA A 62 17.04 -1.05 -8.10
N LEU A 63 16.83 -1.13 -9.42
CA LEU A 63 15.74 -1.88 -10.03
C LEU A 63 15.84 -3.37 -9.72
N ALA A 64 17.03 -3.96 -9.85
CA ALA A 64 17.27 -5.37 -9.52
C ALA A 64 16.96 -5.64 -8.04
N VAL A 65 17.41 -4.77 -7.14
CA VAL A 65 17.10 -4.87 -5.70
C VAL A 65 15.60 -4.71 -5.46
N CYS A 66 14.92 -3.76 -6.11
CA CYS A 66 13.47 -3.59 -5.96
C CYS A 66 12.72 -4.82 -6.46
N ILE A 67 13.03 -5.36 -7.64
CA ILE A 67 12.38 -6.58 -8.15
C ILE A 67 12.57 -7.73 -7.17
N TYR A 68 13.78 -7.89 -6.64
CA TYR A 68 14.09 -8.94 -5.66
C TYR A 68 13.32 -8.78 -4.34
N THR A 69 13.22 -7.56 -3.82
CA THR A 69 12.61 -7.27 -2.50
C THR A 69 11.11 -7.07 -2.52
N THR A 70 10.53 -6.66 -3.67
CA THR A 70 9.09 -6.40 -3.81
C THR A 70 8.30 -7.56 -4.41
N THR A 71 8.96 -8.68 -4.76
CA THR A 71 8.27 -9.91 -5.13
C THR A 71 7.95 -10.67 -3.85
N PRO A 72 6.72 -10.59 -3.30
CA PRO A 72 6.41 -11.33 -2.10
C PRO A 72 6.45 -12.83 -2.39
N PRO A 73 6.87 -13.65 -1.43
CA PRO A 73 6.76 -15.09 -1.53
C PRO A 73 5.28 -15.49 -1.59
N ASP A 74 4.96 -16.44 -2.47
CA ASP A 74 3.63 -17.03 -2.53
C ASP A 74 3.43 -18.07 -1.42
N PRO A 75 2.22 -18.19 -0.85
CA PRO A 75 1.02 -17.41 -1.17
C PRO A 75 0.98 -16.06 -0.45
N ASN A 76 0.90 -14.95 -1.19
CA ASN A 76 0.57 -13.64 -0.63
C ASN A 76 -0.87 -13.25 -1.01
N PRO A 77 -1.82 -13.20 -0.05
CA PRO A 77 -3.21 -12.88 -0.35
C PRO A 77 -3.41 -11.44 -0.87
N ALA A 78 -2.50 -10.52 -0.55
CA ALA A 78 -2.58 -9.14 -0.98
C ALA A 78 -2.01 -8.92 -2.39
N SER A 79 -1.01 -9.69 -2.82
CA SER A 79 -0.42 -9.60 -4.16
C SER A 79 -0.12 -11.00 -4.70
N PRO A 80 -1.14 -11.70 -5.23
CA PRO A 80 -0.95 -13.02 -5.83
C PRO A 80 -0.04 -12.93 -7.04
N GLY A 81 0.34 -14.10 -7.59
CA GLY A 81 1.00 -14.26 -8.87
C GLY A 81 0.53 -13.28 -9.97
N TRP A 82 1.39 -13.01 -10.96
CA TRP A 82 0.98 -12.20 -12.11
C TRP A 82 -0.18 -12.84 -12.87
N ASN A 83 -1.27 -12.08 -13.05
CA ASN A 83 -2.44 -12.44 -13.83
C ASN A 83 -2.56 -11.52 -15.05
N PHE A 84 -1.76 -11.79 -16.08
CA PHE A 84 -1.84 -11.04 -17.34
C PHE A 84 -3.15 -11.27 -18.10
N ALA A 85 -3.90 -12.35 -17.81
CA ALA A 85 -5.21 -12.57 -18.39
C ALA A 85 -6.25 -11.54 -17.92
N ALA A 86 -5.99 -10.84 -16.80
CA ALA A 86 -6.80 -9.70 -16.37
C ALA A 86 -6.61 -8.46 -17.24
N LEU A 87 -5.59 -8.38 -18.11
CA LEU A 87 -5.39 -7.25 -19.02
C LEU A 87 -6.29 -7.38 -20.25
N ASP A 88 -7.56 -7.03 -20.08
CA ASP A 88 -8.53 -6.98 -21.17
C ASP A 88 -8.99 -5.53 -21.49
N VAL A 89 -9.79 -5.38 -22.55
CA VAL A 89 -10.32 -4.06 -22.98
C VAL A 89 -11.18 -3.38 -21.89
N THR A 90 -11.84 -4.16 -21.04
CA THR A 90 -12.69 -3.64 -19.96
C THR A 90 -11.85 -3.02 -18.84
N THR A 91 -10.63 -3.52 -18.63
CA THR A 91 -9.71 -3.01 -17.61
C THR A 91 -9.07 -1.68 -17.97
N VAL A 92 -9.03 -1.30 -19.25
CA VAL A 92 -8.63 0.06 -19.68
C VAL A 92 -9.56 1.11 -19.04
N GLY A 93 -10.87 0.83 -19.03
CA GLY A 93 -11.85 1.68 -18.35
C GLY A 93 -11.60 1.75 -16.85
N ALA A 94 -11.24 0.63 -16.21
CA ALA A 94 -10.91 0.60 -14.79
C ALA A 94 -9.67 1.45 -14.45
N ALA A 95 -8.59 1.33 -15.23
CA ALA A 95 -7.40 2.16 -15.07
C ALA A 95 -7.71 3.65 -15.24
N ALA A 96 -8.48 4.02 -16.27
CA ALA A 96 -8.87 5.39 -16.52
C ALA A 96 -9.71 5.97 -15.37
N ARG A 97 -10.67 5.20 -14.82
CA ARG A 97 -11.46 5.59 -13.65
C ARG A 97 -10.61 5.80 -12.40
N ARG A 98 -9.67 4.88 -12.13
CA ARG A 98 -8.72 5.04 -11.02
C ARG A 98 -7.90 6.32 -11.19
N MET A 99 -7.49 6.64 -12.42
CA MET A 99 -6.75 7.86 -12.70
C MET A 99 -7.57 9.11 -12.39
N VAL A 100 -8.85 9.15 -12.77
CA VAL A 100 -9.75 10.26 -12.38
C VAL A 100 -9.81 10.43 -10.88
N ILE A 101 -10.07 9.35 -10.14
CA ILE A 101 -10.18 9.39 -8.66
C ILE A 101 -8.91 9.89 -8.00
N THR A 102 -7.77 9.65 -8.62
CA THR A 102 -6.48 10.09 -8.10
C THR A 102 -6.31 11.61 -8.21
N PHE A 103 -6.73 12.20 -9.33
CA PHE A 103 -6.58 13.64 -9.55
C PHE A 103 -7.77 14.44 -9.00
N LEU A 104 -8.96 13.86 -8.99
CA LEU A 104 -10.22 14.46 -8.57
C LEU A 104 -10.87 13.57 -7.49
N PRO A 105 -10.25 13.40 -6.31
CA PRO A 105 -10.87 12.66 -5.22
C PRO A 105 -12.08 13.45 -4.71
N VAL A 106 -13.28 12.98 -5.05
CA VAL A 106 -14.54 13.49 -4.47
C VAL A 106 -14.94 12.51 -3.37
N ARG A 107 -14.76 12.92 -2.11
CA ARG A 107 -15.06 12.05 -0.98
C ARG A 107 -16.50 12.23 -0.54
N HIS A 108 -17.20 11.11 -0.43
CA HIS A 108 -18.48 11.05 0.25
C HIS A 108 -18.30 10.35 1.59
N PHE A 109 -18.86 10.91 2.66
CA PHE A 109 -18.71 10.35 4.00
C PHE A 109 -20.04 9.76 4.47
N ASP A 110 -20.27 8.51 4.11
CA ASP A 110 -21.41 7.67 4.48
C ASP A 110 -21.02 6.69 5.61
N GLY A 111 -20.80 7.21 6.82
CA GLY A 111 -20.49 6.40 8.02
C GLY A 111 -19.03 6.45 8.47
N PRO A 112 -18.57 5.47 9.29
CA PRO A 112 -17.23 5.43 9.90
C PRO A 112 -16.18 4.97 8.89
N ARG A 113 -16.07 5.67 7.75
CA ARG A 113 -15.03 5.45 6.74
C ARG A 113 -14.03 6.58 6.89
N TYR A 114 -12.91 6.30 7.55
CA TYR A 114 -11.86 7.29 7.81
C TYR A 114 -11.42 8.05 6.55
N TRP A 115 -11.21 7.33 5.44
CA TRP A 115 -10.83 7.92 4.16
C TRP A 115 -12.02 8.40 3.31
N GLY A 116 -13.26 8.29 3.80
CA GLY A 116 -14.45 8.47 2.98
C GLY A 116 -14.54 7.46 1.83
N ASN A 117 -15.69 7.45 1.17
CA ASN A 117 -15.93 6.68 -0.04
C ASN A 117 -15.67 7.56 -1.26
N VAL A 118 -14.44 7.48 -1.80
CA VAL A 118 -14.09 8.14 -3.07
C VAL A 118 -14.87 7.60 -4.27
N TRP A 119 -15.53 6.44 -4.13
CA TRP A 119 -16.32 5.84 -5.19
C TRP A 119 -17.79 6.21 -5.15
N ALA A 120 -18.34 6.77 -4.05
CA ALA A 120 -19.78 6.97 -3.96
C ALA A 120 -20.29 7.92 -5.06
N PHE A 121 -19.70 9.12 -5.12
CA PHE A 121 -20.05 10.12 -6.13
C PHE A 121 -19.85 9.61 -7.56
N TRP A 122 -18.67 9.04 -7.84
CA TRP A 122 -18.35 8.53 -9.17
C TRP A 122 -19.17 7.29 -9.54
N GLY A 123 -19.60 6.52 -8.54
CA GLY A 123 -20.50 5.38 -8.59
C GLY A 123 -21.84 5.75 -9.20
N GLU A 124 -22.44 6.83 -8.68
CA GLU A 124 -23.73 7.38 -9.11
C GLU A 124 -23.65 8.10 -10.47
N HIS A 125 -22.46 8.53 -10.88
CA HIS A 125 -22.24 9.33 -12.08
C HIS A 125 -21.29 8.67 -13.11
N GLN A 126 -21.49 7.39 -13.43
CA GLN A 126 -20.60 6.62 -14.33
C GLN A 126 -20.37 7.26 -15.71
N THR A 127 -21.41 7.87 -16.30
CA THR A 127 -21.29 8.55 -17.61
C THR A 127 -20.35 9.76 -17.50
N VAL A 128 -20.53 10.59 -16.47
CA VAL A 128 -19.68 11.75 -16.20
C VAL A 128 -18.26 11.29 -15.92
N LEU A 129 -18.08 10.26 -15.09
CA LEU A 129 -16.78 9.66 -14.80
C LEU A 129 -16.06 9.22 -16.08
N SER A 130 -16.76 8.56 -17.00
CA SER A 130 -16.18 8.08 -18.26
C SER A 130 -15.76 9.24 -19.16
N VAL A 131 -16.57 10.29 -19.27
CA VAL A 131 -16.23 11.51 -20.02
C VAL A 131 -15.01 12.20 -19.41
N VAL A 132 -14.99 12.36 -18.08
CA VAL A 132 -13.85 12.96 -17.36
C VAL A 132 -12.60 12.10 -17.53
N ALA A 133 -12.71 10.77 -17.49
CA ALA A 133 -11.60 9.87 -17.69
C ALA A 133 -10.97 10.01 -19.07
N VAL A 134 -11.78 10.05 -20.13
CA VAL A 134 -11.30 10.31 -21.49
C VAL A 134 -10.67 11.69 -21.59
N ALA A 135 -11.32 12.72 -21.04
CA ALA A 135 -10.76 14.07 -21.03
C ALA A 135 -9.39 14.12 -20.33
N MET A 136 -9.24 13.46 -19.18
CA MET A 136 -7.97 13.40 -18.45
C MET A 136 -6.88 12.63 -19.20
N LEU A 137 -7.22 11.51 -19.85
CA LEU A 137 -6.28 10.75 -20.69
C LEU A 137 -5.72 11.58 -21.84
N LEU A 138 -6.49 12.56 -22.35
CA LEU A 138 -6.06 13.46 -23.41
C LEU A 138 -5.34 14.71 -22.86
N LEU A 139 -5.91 15.34 -21.83
CA LEU A 139 -5.44 16.62 -21.29
C LEU A 139 -4.12 16.48 -20.52
N LEU A 140 -3.91 15.39 -19.79
CA LEU A 140 -2.67 15.19 -19.02
C LEU A 140 -1.45 15.13 -19.93
N PRO A 141 -1.37 14.24 -20.95
CA PRO A 141 -0.27 14.26 -21.90
C PRO A 141 -0.21 15.56 -22.71
N ALA A 142 -1.35 16.10 -23.18
CA ALA A 142 -1.38 17.34 -23.95
C ALA A 142 -0.78 18.53 -23.18
N SER A 143 -1.01 18.61 -21.87
CA SER A 143 -0.44 19.64 -21.00
C SER A 143 1.10 19.57 -20.85
N LEU A 144 1.70 18.45 -21.23
CA LEU A 144 3.15 18.23 -21.26
C LEU A 144 3.75 18.49 -22.65
N ILE A 145 2.91 18.69 -23.68
CA ILE A 145 3.35 19.04 -25.03
C ILE A 145 3.50 20.57 -25.14
N PRO A 146 4.65 21.11 -25.60
CA PRO A 146 5.93 20.46 -25.86
C PRO A 146 6.87 20.49 -24.63
N PRO A 147 7.87 19.57 -24.57
CA PRO A 147 8.23 18.60 -25.59
C PRO A 147 7.35 17.34 -25.51
N TRP A 148 7.00 16.77 -26.66
CA TRP A 148 6.23 15.53 -26.77
C TRP A 148 6.88 14.35 -26.01
N SER A 149 8.20 14.38 -25.80
CA SER A 149 8.91 13.38 -25.01
C SER A 149 8.40 13.29 -23.57
N HIS A 150 8.05 14.40 -22.92
CA HIS A 150 7.50 14.36 -21.56
C HIS A 150 6.10 13.71 -21.54
N ALA A 151 5.28 13.98 -22.56
CA ALA A 151 3.99 13.33 -22.72
C ALA A 151 4.14 11.81 -22.90
N LEU A 152 5.10 11.36 -23.71
CA LEU A 152 5.39 9.93 -23.86
C LEU A 152 5.92 9.29 -22.57
N VAL A 153 6.79 9.97 -21.83
CA VAL A 153 7.28 9.47 -20.54
C VAL A 153 6.13 9.33 -19.55
N PHE A 154 5.19 10.30 -19.52
CA PHE A 154 3.99 10.18 -18.70
C PHE A 154 3.15 8.97 -19.09
N LEU A 155 2.84 8.81 -20.39
CA LEU A 155 2.04 7.70 -20.90
C LEU A 155 2.69 6.34 -20.61
N PHE A 156 4.01 6.24 -20.77
CA PHE A 156 4.78 5.04 -20.44
C PHE A 156 4.66 4.71 -18.95
N GLY A 157 4.98 5.66 -18.07
CA GLY A 157 4.92 5.43 -16.63
C GLY A 157 3.51 5.15 -16.11
N ALA A 158 2.52 5.92 -16.57
CA ALA A 158 1.12 5.72 -16.22
C ALA A 158 0.59 4.37 -16.70
N GLY A 159 0.95 3.97 -17.93
CA GLY A 159 0.61 2.67 -18.52
C GLY A 159 1.22 1.50 -17.73
N LEU A 160 2.50 1.57 -17.36
CA LEU A 160 3.14 0.56 -16.51
C LEU A 160 2.48 0.45 -15.13
N MET A 161 2.14 1.58 -14.50
CA MET A 161 1.41 1.57 -13.23
C MET A 161 0.04 0.92 -13.39
N ALA A 162 -0.69 1.20 -14.48
CA ALA A 162 -1.97 0.57 -14.76
C ALA A 162 -1.84 -0.94 -14.95
N ILE A 163 -0.81 -1.39 -15.69
CA ILE A 163 -0.52 -2.82 -15.88
C ILE A 163 -0.26 -3.50 -14.54
N VAL A 164 0.62 -2.95 -13.69
CA VAL A 164 0.88 -3.50 -12.35
C VAL A 164 -0.41 -3.54 -11.52
N GLN A 165 -1.22 -2.48 -11.60
CA GLN A 165 -2.48 -2.41 -10.86
C GLN A 165 -3.58 -3.33 -11.40
N ILE A 166 -3.48 -3.87 -12.60
CA ILE A 166 -4.49 -4.79 -13.12
C ILE A 166 -3.99 -6.23 -13.01
N ALA A 167 -2.74 -6.45 -13.41
CA ALA A 167 -2.17 -7.79 -13.52
C ALA A 167 -1.56 -8.31 -12.22
N ARG A 168 -1.24 -7.48 -11.23
CA ARG A 168 -0.51 -7.93 -10.03
C ARG A 168 -1.11 -7.45 -8.71
N TYR A 169 -1.42 -6.16 -8.62
CA TYR A 169 -1.81 -5.54 -7.36
C TYR A 169 -2.80 -4.38 -7.59
N THR A 170 -4.10 -4.70 -7.60
CA THR A 170 -5.18 -3.70 -7.69
C THR A 170 -4.96 -2.49 -6.78
N GLY A 171 -4.58 -2.78 -5.54
CA GLY A 171 -4.41 -1.78 -4.50
C GLY A 171 -5.69 -1.01 -4.20
N GLY A 172 -5.65 -0.21 -3.13
CA GLY A 172 -6.64 0.84 -2.87
C GLY A 172 -6.21 2.23 -3.35
N PRO A 173 -7.08 3.25 -3.17
CA PRO A 173 -6.82 4.65 -3.52
C PRO A 173 -5.48 5.21 -3.04
N ARG A 174 -5.01 4.75 -1.87
CA ARG A 174 -3.69 5.12 -1.31
C ARG A 174 -2.50 4.81 -2.21
N HIS A 175 -2.63 3.85 -3.14
CA HIS A 175 -1.56 3.48 -4.07
C HIS A 175 -1.64 4.23 -5.40
N TRP A 176 -2.80 4.79 -5.76
CA TRP A 176 -3.00 5.39 -7.08
C TRP A 176 -2.39 6.79 -7.19
N GLY A 177 -2.10 7.46 -6.06
CA GLY A 177 -1.43 8.77 -5.96
C GLY A 177 -0.13 8.91 -6.76
N HIS A 178 0.53 7.80 -7.09
CA HIS A 178 1.76 7.78 -7.87
C HIS A 178 1.61 8.37 -9.28
N TRP A 179 0.42 8.33 -9.89
CA TRP A 179 0.19 9.02 -11.16
C TRP A 179 0.32 10.54 -11.05
N VAL A 180 -0.20 11.13 -9.96
CA VAL A 180 -0.08 12.57 -9.68
C VAL A 180 1.38 12.93 -9.41
N ILE A 181 2.11 12.09 -8.66
CA ILE A 181 3.55 12.31 -8.40
C ILE A 181 4.35 12.34 -9.70
N LEU A 182 4.14 11.37 -10.61
CA LEU A 182 4.79 11.34 -11.91
C LEU A 182 4.45 12.59 -12.74
N TYR A 183 3.17 12.95 -12.81
CA TYR A 183 2.70 14.13 -13.54
C TYR A 183 3.31 15.42 -13.00
N LEU A 184 3.35 15.59 -11.68
CA LEU A 184 3.95 16.74 -11.01
C LEU A 184 5.45 16.84 -11.31
N ALA A 185 6.18 15.73 -11.25
CA ALA A 185 7.60 15.68 -11.57
C ALA A 185 7.86 16.09 -13.03
N LEU A 186 7.04 15.63 -13.98
CA LEU A 186 7.17 15.99 -15.39
C LEU A 186 6.79 17.46 -15.65
N CYS A 187 5.77 18.00 -14.96
CA CYS A 187 5.46 19.42 -15.00
C CYS A 187 6.63 20.27 -14.50
N TRP A 188 7.26 19.86 -13.39
CA TRP A 188 8.44 20.52 -12.84
C TRP A 188 9.60 20.51 -13.84
N ILE A 189 9.93 19.34 -14.40
CA ILE A 189 11.01 19.19 -15.39
C ILE A 189 10.72 20.05 -16.62
N SER A 190 9.48 20.03 -17.12
CA SER A 190 9.06 20.83 -18.27
C SER A 190 9.23 22.34 -18.02
N ARG A 191 8.82 22.85 -16.86
CA ARG A 191 9.00 24.26 -16.48
C ARG A 191 10.47 24.66 -16.38
N ARG A 192 11.30 23.78 -15.82
CA ARG A 192 12.74 24.05 -15.65
C ARG A 192 13.48 24.05 -16.98
N LEU A 193 13.20 23.09 -17.86
CA LEU A 193 13.87 22.97 -19.16
C LEU A 193 13.33 23.98 -20.19
N TYR A 194 12.06 24.40 -20.05
CA TYR A 194 11.38 25.29 -20.99
C TYR A 194 10.68 26.46 -20.27
N PRO A 195 11.44 27.36 -19.59
CA PRO A 195 10.88 28.41 -18.73
C PRO A 195 10.10 29.49 -19.49
N ARG A 196 10.39 29.69 -20.79
CA ARG A 196 9.69 30.67 -21.63
C ARG A 196 8.32 30.19 -22.13
N ARG A 197 7.96 28.92 -21.89
CA ARG A 197 6.67 28.37 -22.35
C ARG A 197 5.54 28.75 -21.38
N ARG A 198 4.33 28.89 -21.94
CA ARG A 198 3.11 29.04 -21.16
C ARG A 198 2.68 27.66 -20.66
N HIS A 199 2.80 27.43 -19.36
CA HIS A 199 2.40 26.19 -18.70
C HIS A 199 0.97 26.29 -18.16
N LEU A 200 0.05 26.95 -18.89
CA LEU A 200 -1.28 27.28 -18.40
C LEU A 200 -2.11 26.03 -18.12
N LEU A 201 -2.20 25.11 -19.08
CA LEU A 201 -3.02 23.91 -18.94
C LEU A 201 -2.55 23.04 -17.76
N SER A 202 -1.24 22.79 -17.62
CA SER A 202 -0.72 22.05 -16.48
C SER A 202 -0.89 22.79 -15.15
N SER A 203 -0.82 24.13 -15.15
CA SER A 203 -1.12 24.93 -13.95
C SER A 203 -2.58 24.80 -13.54
N VAL A 204 -3.52 24.85 -14.49
CA VAL A 204 -4.95 24.68 -14.21
C VAL A 204 -5.22 23.28 -13.66
N ILE A 205 -4.71 22.23 -14.32
CA ILE A 205 -4.87 20.84 -13.86
C ILE A 205 -4.32 20.65 -12.45
N LEU A 206 -3.09 21.12 -12.19
CA LEU A 206 -2.47 21.02 -10.87
C LEU A 206 -3.26 21.82 -9.81
N THR A 207 -3.75 23.00 -10.16
CA THR A 207 -4.56 23.82 -9.24
C THR A 207 -5.84 23.09 -8.86
N VAL A 208 -6.58 22.59 -9.85
CA VAL A 208 -7.80 21.80 -9.62
C VAL A 208 -7.49 20.57 -8.78
N THR A 209 -6.42 19.83 -9.11
CA THR A 209 -5.99 18.65 -8.34
C THR A 209 -5.72 19.00 -6.88
N VAL A 210 -4.96 20.08 -6.64
CA VAL A 210 -4.65 20.54 -5.28
C VAL A 210 -5.90 20.95 -4.52
N LEU A 211 -6.87 21.60 -5.16
CA LEU A 211 -8.13 21.96 -4.50
C LEU A 211 -8.89 20.72 -4.00
N PHE A 212 -9.03 19.68 -4.83
CA PHE A 212 -9.67 18.42 -4.40
C PHE A 212 -8.84 17.68 -3.33
N GLN A 213 -7.52 17.66 -3.46
CA GLN A 213 -6.65 17.03 -2.45
C GLN A 213 -6.66 17.78 -1.12
N PHE A 214 -6.78 19.11 -1.15
CA PHE A 214 -6.86 19.94 0.05
C PHE A 214 -8.21 19.77 0.75
N GLU A 215 -9.32 19.73 0.01
CA GLU A 215 -10.63 19.35 0.57
C GLU A 215 -10.56 17.97 1.25
N SER A 216 -9.99 16.99 0.55
CA SER A 216 -9.77 15.64 1.08
C SER A 216 -8.93 15.62 2.35
N LEU A 217 -7.91 16.48 2.45
CA LEU A 217 -7.08 16.63 3.65
C LEU A 217 -7.90 17.20 4.81
N LEU A 218 -8.65 18.29 4.59
CA LEU A 218 -9.48 18.90 5.62
C LEU A 218 -10.53 17.92 6.15
N ALA A 219 -11.15 17.16 5.26
CA ALA A 219 -12.13 16.16 5.63
C ALA A 219 -11.49 15.01 6.44
N ALA A 220 -10.32 14.52 6.02
CA ALA A 220 -9.59 13.49 6.77
C ALA A 220 -9.16 13.98 8.16
N VAL A 221 -8.62 15.20 8.29
CA VAL A 221 -8.25 15.80 9.58
C VAL A 221 -9.46 16.00 10.48
N GLY A 222 -10.61 16.38 9.91
CA GLY A 222 -11.86 16.49 10.65
C GLY A 222 -12.32 15.14 11.20
N ARG A 223 -12.18 14.08 10.38
CA ARG A 223 -12.58 12.71 10.73
C ARG A 223 -11.67 12.06 11.76
N ASP A 224 -10.36 12.34 11.72
CA ASP A 224 -9.38 11.85 12.69
C ASP A 224 -9.68 12.27 14.14
N ARG A 225 -10.51 13.31 14.33
CA ARG A 225 -10.96 13.75 15.66
C ARG A 225 -12.17 12.98 16.20
N VAL A 226 -12.89 12.27 15.35
CA VAL A 226 -14.19 11.64 15.67
C VAL A 226 -14.12 10.14 15.52
N ASP A 227 -13.53 9.68 14.41
CA ASP A 227 -13.46 8.27 14.04
C ASP A 227 -12.06 7.73 14.39
N LEU A 228 -12.03 6.65 15.18
CA LEU A 228 -10.78 5.92 15.44
C LEU A 228 -10.31 5.28 14.12
N PHE A 229 -9.07 5.57 13.72
CA PHE A 229 -8.47 4.95 12.54
C PHE A 229 -8.37 3.43 12.69
N SER A 230 -7.95 2.99 13.88
CA SER A 230 -7.74 1.58 14.23
C SER A 230 -8.18 1.31 15.66
N GLY A 231 -8.87 0.18 15.88
CA GLY A 231 -9.14 -0.32 17.23
C GLY A 231 -7.92 -0.88 17.96
N GLY A 232 -6.75 -0.91 17.30
CA GLY A 232 -5.56 -1.61 17.79
C GLY A 232 -5.01 -1.05 19.10
N GLN A 233 -4.99 0.28 19.22
CA GLN A 233 -4.55 0.98 20.43
C GLN A 233 -5.47 0.70 21.62
N GLU A 234 -6.79 0.71 21.41
CA GLU A 234 -7.79 0.44 22.47
C GLU A 234 -7.66 -1.01 22.98
N ALA A 235 -7.49 -1.98 22.07
CA ALA A 235 -7.30 -3.37 22.44
C ALA A 235 -5.97 -3.62 23.19
N ALA A 236 -4.89 -2.94 22.79
CA ALA A 236 -3.60 -2.99 23.48
C ALA A 236 -3.70 -2.40 24.89
N ALA A 237 -4.26 -1.20 25.02
CA ALA A 237 -4.49 -0.55 26.30
C ALA A 237 -5.34 -1.41 27.24
N PHE A 238 -6.40 -2.05 26.72
CA PHE A 238 -7.21 -2.99 27.50
C PHE A 238 -6.38 -4.15 28.06
N ILE A 239 -5.48 -4.74 27.27
CA ILE A 239 -4.63 -5.87 27.71
C ILE A 239 -3.68 -5.42 28.84
N GLU A 240 -3.08 -4.23 28.70
CA GLU A 240 -2.18 -3.62 29.69
C GLU A 240 -2.92 -3.25 30.98
N ASP A 241 -4.05 -2.56 30.88
CA ASP A 241 -4.86 -2.13 32.03
C ASP A 241 -5.38 -3.30 32.86
N LYS A 242 -5.54 -4.48 32.24
CA LYS A 242 -5.95 -5.72 32.90
C LYS A 242 -4.78 -6.57 33.39
N GLY A 243 -3.54 -6.12 33.25
CA GLY A 243 -2.36 -6.84 33.72
C GLY A 243 -2.11 -8.16 32.96
N MET A 244 -2.57 -8.25 31.70
CA MET A 244 -2.49 -9.49 30.91
C MET A 244 -1.33 -9.50 29.91
N GLN A 245 -0.47 -8.48 29.95
CA GLN A 245 0.69 -8.31 29.07
C GLN A 245 1.77 -9.40 29.22
N ASP A 246 1.66 -10.30 30.19
CA ASP A 246 2.60 -11.42 30.39
C ASP A 246 2.02 -12.78 29.94
N LEU A 247 0.73 -12.84 29.58
CA LEU A 247 0.11 -14.07 29.11
C LEU A 247 0.61 -14.44 27.70
N PRO A 248 0.80 -15.71 27.36
CA PRO A 248 1.01 -16.12 25.97
C PRO A 248 -0.10 -15.55 25.08
N LEU A 249 0.29 -14.93 23.96
CA LEU A 249 -0.62 -14.30 23.02
C LEU A 249 -0.60 -15.10 21.72
N VAL A 250 -1.75 -15.62 21.32
CA VAL A 250 -1.94 -16.25 20.01
C VAL A 250 -2.86 -15.35 19.19
N ALA A 251 -2.45 -14.96 17.99
CA ALA A 251 -3.17 -13.95 17.24
C ALA A 251 -3.26 -14.27 15.74
N GLY A 252 -4.33 -13.80 15.11
CA GLY A 252 -4.52 -13.84 13.67
C GLY A 252 -5.84 -13.18 13.24
N PRO A 253 -5.98 -12.74 11.98
CA PRO A 253 -4.96 -12.74 10.92
C PRO A 253 -3.83 -11.72 11.20
N GLU A 254 -2.59 -12.06 10.84
CA GLU A 254 -1.38 -11.27 11.14
C GLU A 254 -1.47 -9.84 10.63
N ASP A 255 -2.03 -9.65 9.43
CA ASP A 255 -2.16 -8.36 8.75
C ASP A 255 -3.04 -7.36 9.50
N SER A 256 -3.91 -7.86 10.37
CA SER A 256 -4.87 -7.07 11.13
C SER A 256 -4.40 -6.90 12.57
N VAL A 257 -3.92 -7.97 13.21
CA VAL A 257 -3.52 -7.95 14.64
C VAL A 257 -2.19 -7.24 14.90
N ILE A 258 -1.39 -6.99 13.86
CA ILE A 258 -0.13 -6.23 13.96
C ILE A 258 -0.31 -4.84 14.57
N SER A 259 -1.44 -4.17 14.36
CA SER A 259 -1.69 -2.86 14.99
C SER A 259 -1.73 -2.96 16.52
N VAL A 260 -2.35 -4.02 17.05
CA VAL A 260 -2.42 -4.29 18.50
C VAL A 260 -1.05 -4.69 19.02
N THR A 261 -0.38 -5.65 18.37
CA THR A 261 0.92 -6.16 18.85
C THR A 261 2.02 -5.11 18.74
N GLY A 262 1.95 -4.22 17.76
CA GLY A 262 2.83 -3.07 17.63
C GLY A 262 2.70 -2.09 18.79
N HIS A 263 1.48 -1.83 19.28
CA HIS A 263 1.25 -1.03 20.48
C HIS A 263 1.71 -1.73 21.76
N LEU A 264 1.48 -3.05 21.88
CA LEU A 264 1.93 -3.84 23.03
C LEU A 264 3.46 -4.01 23.10
N GLY A 265 4.18 -3.81 21.99
CA GLY A 265 5.63 -3.95 21.94
C GLY A 265 6.16 -5.35 22.29
N ARG A 266 5.37 -6.41 22.05
CA ARG A 266 5.75 -7.79 22.38
C ARG A 266 5.38 -8.80 21.30
N VAL A 267 6.05 -9.95 21.35
CA VAL A 267 5.80 -11.06 20.43
C VAL A 267 4.43 -11.71 20.63
N PHE A 268 3.92 -12.27 19.54
CA PHE A 268 2.74 -13.13 19.50
C PHE A 268 3.05 -14.43 18.75
N ILE A 269 2.23 -15.44 18.97
CA ILE A 269 2.29 -16.70 18.23
C ILE A 269 1.24 -16.61 17.13
N SER A 270 1.68 -16.62 15.88
CA SER A 270 0.78 -16.53 14.75
C SER A 270 0.00 -17.82 14.55
N SER A 271 -1.27 -17.71 14.17
CA SER A 271 -2.05 -18.86 13.66
C SER A 271 -1.70 -19.23 12.22
N GLU A 272 -1.22 -18.29 11.41
CA GLU A 272 -1.00 -18.47 9.98
C GLU A 272 0.37 -19.06 9.65
N SER A 273 1.41 -18.64 10.38
CA SER A 273 2.77 -19.16 10.24
C SER A 273 3.14 -20.18 11.31
N GLU A 274 2.38 -20.25 12.41
CA GLU A 274 2.72 -21.03 13.62
C GLU A 274 4.02 -20.58 14.32
N GLU A 275 4.60 -19.46 13.89
CA GLU A 275 5.87 -18.91 14.38
C GLU A 275 5.64 -17.86 15.50
N VAL A 276 6.70 -17.54 16.24
CA VAL A 276 6.72 -16.44 17.21
C VAL A 276 7.19 -15.19 16.48
N ASN A 277 6.33 -14.18 16.40
CA ASN A 277 6.52 -13.02 15.55
C ASN A 277 6.38 -11.72 16.34
N GLU A 278 7.18 -10.71 15.98
CA GLU A 278 7.00 -9.31 16.43
C GLU A 278 6.13 -8.51 15.45
N THR A 279 6.14 -8.91 14.19
CA THR A 279 5.46 -8.26 13.07
C THR A 279 4.94 -9.32 12.10
N MET A 280 4.15 -8.92 11.11
CA MET A 280 3.70 -9.81 10.04
C MET A 280 4.90 -10.32 9.24
N VAL A 281 4.96 -11.63 9.02
CA VAL A 281 6.04 -12.26 8.25
C VAL A 281 5.50 -12.82 6.94
N PHE A 282 6.03 -12.32 5.82
CA PHE A 282 5.71 -12.83 4.50
C PHE A 282 6.71 -13.92 4.09
N HIS A 283 6.28 -15.18 4.13
CA HIS A 283 7.00 -16.32 3.56
C HIS A 283 6.07 -17.44 3.10
N GLY A 284 6.55 -18.32 2.22
CA GLY A 284 5.70 -19.36 1.61
C GLY A 284 5.18 -20.45 2.56
N ARG A 285 5.63 -20.50 3.82
CA ARG A 285 5.04 -21.38 4.86
C ARG A 285 3.73 -20.83 5.44
N ARG A 286 3.36 -19.58 5.14
CA ARG A 286 2.15 -18.95 5.67
C ARG A 286 0.91 -19.62 5.07
N ARG A 287 -0.06 -19.96 5.91
CA ARG A 287 -1.36 -20.50 5.49
C ARG A 287 -2.41 -19.40 5.49
N PRO A 288 -3.50 -19.55 4.72
CA PRO A 288 -4.68 -18.70 4.87
C PRO A 288 -5.18 -18.73 6.32
N PHE A 289 -5.65 -17.58 6.80
CA PHE A 289 -6.26 -17.48 8.13
C PHE A 289 -7.59 -18.26 8.21
N GLU A 290 -7.74 -19.05 9.28
CA GLU A 290 -8.96 -19.77 9.63
C GLU A 290 -9.24 -19.62 11.14
N GLU A 291 -10.47 -19.25 11.53
CA GLU A 291 -10.79 -19.00 12.95
C GLU A 291 -10.60 -20.25 13.82
N LYS A 292 -10.98 -21.42 13.31
CA LYS A 292 -10.82 -22.70 14.01
C LYS A 292 -9.35 -23.05 14.23
N ALA A 293 -8.48 -22.77 13.25
CA ALA A 293 -7.05 -23.02 13.38
C ALA A 293 -6.41 -22.11 14.44
N LEU A 294 -6.85 -20.85 14.54
CA LEU A 294 -6.43 -19.94 15.62
C LEU A 294 -6.82 -20.48 17.01
N VAL A 295 -8.07 -20.92 17.18
CA VAL A 295 -8.54 -21.51 18.45
C VAL A 295 -7.75 -22.78 18.78
N ALA A 296 -7.57 -23.70 17.83
CA ALA A 296 -6.77 -24.91 18.03
C ALA A 296 -5.31 -24.60 18.42
N ARG A 297 -4.71 -23.57 17.80
CA ARG A 297 -3.36 -23.12 18.14
C ARG A 297 -3.29 -22.60 19.57
N ALA A 298 -4.26 -21.79 19.99
CA ALA A 298 -4.35 -21.29 21.36
C ALA A 298 -4.46 -22.42 22.39
N ILE A 299 -5.25 -23.46 22.09
CA ILE A 299 -5.35 -24.68 22.92
C ILE A 299 -4.00 -25.38 23.04
N GLY A 300 -3.30 -25.56 21.93
CA GLY A 300 -1.96 -26.18 21.90
C GLY A 300 -0.95 -25.40 22.73
N VAL A 301 -0.93 -24.07 22.60
CA VAL A 301 -0.05 -23.18 23.37
C VAL A 301 -0.39 -23.24 24.87
N GLY A 302 -1.67 -23.16 25.23
CA GLY A 302 -2.13 -23.18 26.62
C GLY A 302 -1.83 -24.51 27.30
N SER A 303 -2.04 -25.61 26.58
CA SER A 303 -1.69 -26.96 27.06
C SER A 303 -0.19 -27.14 27.25
N THR A 304 0.63 -26.66 26.31
CA THR A 304 2.09 -26.78 26.35
C THR A 304 2.71 -25.94 27.47
N ARG A 305 2.27 -24.68 27.60
CA ARG A 305 2.77 -23.76 28.63
C ARG A 305 2.09 -23.96 29.98
N ARG A 306 1.04 -24.78 30.04
CA ARG A 306 0.15 -24.97 31.20
C ARG A 306 -0.26 -23.63 31.80
N ALA A 307 -0.69 -22.69 30.97
CA ALA A 307 -1.06 -21.34 31.39
C ALA A 307 -2.27 -20.84 30.60
N PRO A 308 -3.05 -19.89 31.14
CA PRO A 308 -4.05 -19.17 30.36
C PRO A 308 -3.41 -18.49 29.15
N VAL A 309 -4.16 -18.40 28.05
CA VAL A 309 -3.71 -17.81 26.78
C VAL A 309 -4.65 -16.69 26.39
N LEU A 310 -4.09 -15.59 25.91
CA LEU A 310 -4.84 -14.56 25.20
C LEU A 310 -4.97 -14.95 23.73
N VAL A 311 -6.18 -14.84 23.20
CA VAL A 311 -6.45 -15.01 21.77
C VAL A 311 -6.95 -13.70 21.21
N LEU A 312 -6.26 -13.20 20.19
CA LEU A 312 -6.57 -11.93 19.54
C LEU A 312 -6.98 -12.16 18.09
N SER A 313 -8.11 -11.59 17.69
CA SER A 313 -8.63 -11.67 16.33
C SER A 313 -9.33 -10.38 15.95
N ASN A 314 -9.40 -10.06 14.65
CA ASN A 314 -10.24 -8.96 14.16
C ASN A 314 -11.66 -9.42 13.76
N ARG A 315 -12.03 -10.65 14.14
CA ARG A 315 -13.32 -11.29 13.86
C ARG A 315 -13.78 -12.12 15.05
N PRO A 316 -15.10 -12.31 15.24
CA PRO A 316 -15.62 -13.24 16.23
C PRO A 316 -15.07 -14.66 16.02
N LEU A 317 -14.62 -15.29 17.10
CA LEU A 317 -14.12 -16.67 17.07
C LEU A 317 -15.20 -17.66 17.54
N PRO A 318 -15.26 -18.87 16.96
CA PRO A 318 -16.12 -19.92 17.47
C PRO A 318 -15.58 -20.42 18.83
N PRO A 319 -16.46 -20.84 19.76
CA PRO A 319 -16.01 -21.50 20.98
C PRO A 319 -15.27 -22.81 20.66
N PRO A 320 -14.34 -23.26 21.53
CA PRO A 320 -13.65 -24.52 21.36
C PRO A 320 -14.64 -25.70 21.41
N GLU A 321 -14.34 -26.76 20.65
CA GLU A 321 -15.16 -27.98 20.62
C GLU A 321 -15.05 -28.79 21.93
N ASP A 322 -13.93 -28.68 22.65
CA ASP A 322 -13.72 -29.32 23.95
C ASP A 322 -14.38 -28.50 25.08
N PRO A 323 -15.42 -29.03 25.76
CA PRO A 323 -16.13 -28.31 26.81
C PRO A 323 -15.30 -28.10 28.09
N LEU A 324 -14.15 -28.78 28.23
CA LEU A 324 -13.22 -28.56 29.35
C LEU A 324 -12.41 -27.28 29.20
N ILE A 325 -12.42 -26.69 28.01
CA ILE A 325 -11.69 -25.45 27.71
C ILE A 325 -12.66 -24.29 27.87
N LYS A 326 -12.37 -23.45 28.87
CA LYS A 326 -13.10 -22.22 29.13
C LYS A 326 -12.65 -21.16 28.12
N PHE A 327 -13.62 -20.48 27.54
CA PHE A 327 -13.46 -19.50 26.47
C PHE A 327 -14.30 -18.28 26.79
N GLU A 328 -13.65 -17.16 27.10
CA GLU A 328 -14.31 -15.93 27.55
C GLU A 328 -13.91 -14.77 26.65
N LEU A 329 -14.90 -14.05 26.11
CA LEU A 329 -14.67 -12.76 25.46
C LEU A 329 -14.44 -11.71 26.54
N LEU A 330 -13.23 -11.15 26.57
CA LEU A 330 -12.86 -10.12 27.54
C LEU A 330 -13.10 -8.71 27.01
N PHE A 331 -12.84 -8.51 25.72
CA PHE A 331 -12.93 -7.20 25.09
C PHE A 331 -13.36 -7.31 23.64
N ARG A 332 -14.16 -6.33 23.23
CA ARG A 332 -14.46 -5.98 21.85
C ARG A 332 -14.36 -4.46 21.76
N ASN A 333 -13.81 -3.94 20.67
CA ASN A 333 -13.80 -2.49 20.42
C ASN A 333 -15.20 -1.89 20.58
N SER A 334 -15.25 -0.70 21.18
CA SER A 334 -16.48 0.01 21.48
C SER A 334 -17.19 0.54 20.22
N GLN A 335 -16.43 0.77 19.15
CA GLN A 335 -16.91 1.23 17.86
C GLN A 335 -16.49 0.27 16.76
N ASP A 336 -17.36 0.11 15.76
CA ASP A 336 -16.97 -0.61 14.54
C ASP A 336 -16.00 0.29 13.74
N GLY A 337 -14.72 -0.03 13.82
CA GLY A 337 -13.65 0.64 13.10
C GLY A 337 -13.76 0.45 11.58
N PRO A 338 -13.24 1.42 10.81
CA PRO A 338 -13.16 1.29 9.37
C PRO A 338 -12.35 0.04 9.00
N HIS A 339 -12.78 -0.66 7.95
CA HIS A 339 -12.02 -1.76 7.32
C HIS A 339 -11.84 -3.04 8.14
N GLY A 340 -12.65 -3.27 9.19
CA GLY A 340 -12.59 -4.51 9.94
C GLY A 340 -11.44 -4.57 10.93
N GLU A 341 -10.97 -3.42 11.41
CA GLU A 341 -10.04 -3.31 12.55
C GLU A 341 -10.80 -3.34 13.89
N ASN A 342 -11.76 -4.28 13.97
CA ASN A 342 -12.56 -4.58 15.16
C ASN A 342 -11.96 -5.77 15.88
N TYR A 343 -11.20 -5.50 16.93
CA TYR A 343 -10.50 -6.52 17.68
C TYR A 343 -11.39 -7.14 18.75
N PHE A 344 -11.19 -8.43 18.91
CA PHE A 344 -11.77 -9.28 19.93
C PHE A 344 -10.62 -9.90 20.71
N VAL A 345 -10.61 -9.68 22.02
CA VAL A 345 -9.65 -10.29 22.93
C VAL A 345 -10.38 -11.35 23.74
N TYR A 346 -9.93 -12.58 23.61
CA TYR A 346 -10.45 -13.71 24.37
C TYR A 346 -9.41 -14.20 25.35
N ARG A 347 -9.89 -14.79 26.45
CA ARG A 347 -9.09 -15.59 27.36
C ARG A 347 -9.48 -17.05 27.23
N MET A 348 -8.47 -17.90 27.07
CA MET A 348 -8.63 -19.34 27.02
C MET A 348 -7.88 -20.01 28.16
N TRP A 349 -8.54 -20.93 28.86
CA TRP A 349 -7.91 -21.73 29.90
C TRP A 349 -8.63 -23.05 30.13
N ALA A 350 -7.93 -24.05 30.63
CA ALA A 350 -8.53 -25.27 31.16
C ALA A 350 -8.11 -25.43 32.63
N ASP A 351 -8.93 -26.10 33.44
CA ASP A 351 -8.61 -26.30 34.87
C ASP A 351 -7.31 -27.12 35.07
N LYS A 352 -6.96 -27.94 34.06
CA LYS A 352 -5.70 -28.70 34.00
C LYS A 352 -4.48 -27.86 33.60
N TRP A 353 -4.68 -26.65 33.08
CA TRP A 353 -3.60 -25.71 32.74
C TRP A 353 -3.25 -24.78 33.90
N LYS A 354 -3.61 -25.13 35.14
CA LYS A 354 -3.15 -24.34 36.29
C LYS A 354 -1.66 -24.61 36.51
N VAL A 355 -0.83 -23.60 36.21
CA VAL A 355 0.48 -23.45 36.87
C VAL A 355 0.18 -23.34 38.37
N PRO A 356 0.88 -24.08 39.25
CA PRO A 356 0.88 -23.73 40.67
C PRO A 356 1.38 -22.29 40.78
N ILE A 357 0.50 -21.37 41.20
CA ILE A 357 0.90 -20.02 41.57
C ILE A 357 1.96 -20.23 42.65
N LYS A 358 3.22 -19.91 42.35
CA LYS A 358 4.22 -19.78 43.40
C LYS A 358 3.75 -18.61 44.25
N ASP A 359 3.31 -18.95 45.45
CA ASP A 359 3.01 -18.02 46.52
C ASP A 359 4.36 -17.39 46.93
N GLU A 360 4.82 -16.39 46.16
CA GLU A 360 5.93 -15.54 46.56
C GLU A 360 5.40 -14.59 47.64
N ARG A 361 5.44 -15.09 48.88
CA ARG A 361 5.41 -14.26 50.09
C ARG A 361 6.73 -13.54 50.27
#